data_AF-D4YQ36-F1
#
_entry.id   AF-D4YQ36-F1
#
_cell.length_a   1.000
_cell.length_b   1.000
_cell.length_c   1.000
_cell.angle_alpha   90.00
_cell.angle_beta   90.00
_cell.angle_gamma   90.00
#
_symmetry.space_group_name_H-M   'P 1'
#
loop_
_entity.id
_entity.type
_entity.pdbx_description
1 polymer ?
#
loop_
_entity_poly.entity_id
_entity_poly.type
_entity_poly.pdbx_seq_one_letter_code
_entity_poly.pdbx_strand_id
1 'polypeptide(L)'
;MEIRELDQLTDSELLDMYAFPSGPWVRMNFISSIDGAATVDGLSGGLGDEHDQRLLRVQRLPAHCVMVGSGTLKAEGYGAMRMSHADQEWRVRHGLAAHPTLVVVSNRLSVEPEDAMFVEAPVRPVVVTSEAAPVGKRERLADVAEVVVAGERSVFPVRVVEELKARGLTHVHGEGGP
;
A
#
# COMPACT_ATOMS: atom_id res chain seq x y z
N MET A 1 -29.23 3.75 18.09
CA MET A 1 -27.86 3.81 17.58
C MET A 1 -27.62 5.26 17.21
N GLU A 2 -26.78 5.95 17.98
CA GLU A 2 -26.47 7.36 17.72
C GLU A 2 -25.46 7.40 16.56
N ILE A 3 -25.80 8.12 15.49
CA ILE A 3 -24.91 8.30 14.34
C ILE A 3 -23.97 9.45 14.70
N ARG A 4 -22.67 9.19 14.66
CA ARG A 4 -21.61 10.19 14.85
C ARG A 4 -20.98 10.52 13.50
N GLU A 5 -20.65 11.79 13.33
CA GLU A 5 -19.87 12.29 12.20
C GLU A 5 -18.37 11.95 12.37
N LEU A 6 -17.59 11.91 11.29
CA LEU A 6 -16.18 11.49 11.34
C LEU A 6 -15.30 12.46 12.14
N ASP A 7 -15.61 13.75 12.10
CA ASP A 7 -14.95 14.81 12.88
C ASP A 7 -15.13 14.63 14.40
N GLN A 8 -16.21 13.96 14.81
CA GLN A 8 -16.46 13.61 16.20
C GLN A 8 -15.66 12.39 16.67
N LEU A 9 -15.05 11.62 15.75
CA LEU A 9 -14.23 10.46 16.07
C LEU A 9 -12.75 10.85 16.18
N THR A 10 -12.08 10.37 17.20
CA THR A 10 -10.63 10.48 17.37
C THR A 10 -9.89 9.47 16.49
N ASP A 11 -8.62 9.72 16.19
CA ASP A 11 -7.79 8.75 15.45
C ASP A 11 -7.68 7.40 16.20
N SER A 12 -7.72 7.40 17.54
CA SER A 12 -7.72 6.16 18.33
C SER A 12 -9.00 5.36 18.13
N GLU A 13 -10.16 6.01 18.14
CA GLU A 13 -11.43 5.33 17.87
C GLU A 13 -11.44 4.76 16.45
N LEU A 14 -10.93 5.50 15.46
CA LEU A 14 -10.81 5.00 14.10
C LEU A 14 -9.84 3.81 14.00
N LEU A 15 -8.71 3.85 14.72
CA LEU A 15 -7.76 2.74 14.78
C LEU A 15 -8.40 1.47 15.35
N ASP A 16 -9.21 1.60 16.39
CA ASP A 16 -9.93 0.47 16.99
C ASP A 16 -10.98 -0.11 16.02
N MET A 17 -11.75 0.76 15.34
CA MET A 17 -12.75 0.35 14.34
C MET A 17 -12.12 -0.35 13.13
N TYR A 18 -10.92 0.08 12.75
CA TYR A 18 -10.14 -0.46 11.63
C TYR A 18 -8.96 -1.33 12.09
N ALA A 19 -9.06 -1.95 13.25
CA ALA A 19 -8.04 -2.89 13.71
C ALA A 19 -7.95 -4.08 12.73
N PHE A 20 -6.73 -4.58 12.51
CA PHE A 20 -6.57 -5.87 11.84
C PHE A 20 -7.06 -6.98 12.78
N PRO A 21 -7.79 -7.99 12.28
CA PRO A 21 -8.14 -9.14 13.10
C PRO A 21 -6.88 -9.96 13.45
N SER A 22 -7.02 -10.92 14.37
CA SER A 22 -5.91 -11.80 14.73
C SER A 22 -5.46 -12.65 13.53
N GLY A 23 -4.17 -12.63 13.23
CA GLY A 23 -3.56 -13.43 12.17
C GLY A 23 -3.40 -12.69 10.84
N PRO A 24 -2.91 -13.36 9.77
CA PRO A 24 -2.70 -12.72 8.48
C PRO A 24 -4.00 -12.21 7.87
N TRP A 25 -3.99 -10.97 7.39
CA TRP A 25 -5.15 -10.29 6.83
C TRP A 25 -4.74 -9.33 5.72
N VAL A 26 -5.54 -9.33 4.64
CA VAL A 26 -5.44 -8.37 3.56
C VAL A 26 -6.70 -7.51 3.58
N ARG A 27 -6.52 -6.20 3.74
CA ARG A 27 -7.58 -5.21 3.58
C ARG A 27 -7.38 -4.51 2.24
N MET A 28 -8.46 -4.26 1.51
CA MET A 28 -8.47 -3.36 0.37
C MET A 28 -9.25 -2.10 0.74
N ASN A 29 -8.70 -0.93 0.45
CA ASN A 29 -9.36 0.35 0.61
C ASN A 29 -9.52 1.02 -0.75
N PHE A 30 -10.74 1.45 -1.07
CA PHE A 30 -11.11 2.03 -2.35
C PHE A 30 -12.17 3.11 -2.13
N ILE A 31 -12.24 4.04 -3.07
CA ILE A 31 -13.29 5.03 -3.18
C ILE A 31 -14.00 4.88 -4.53
N SER A 32 -15.31 5.13 -4.56
CA SER A 32 -16.08 5.18 -5.79
C SER A 32 -17.18 6.23 -5.72
N SER A 33 -17.57 6.78 -6.85
CA SER A 33 -18.83 7.51 -6.98
C SER A 33 -20.04 6.57 -6.76
N ILE A 34 -21.22 7.15 -6.60
CA ILE A 34 -22.47 6.40 -6.37
C ILE A 34 -22.86 5.52 -7.56
N ASP A 35 -22.46 5.89 -8.78
CA ASP A 35 -22.65 5.11 -10.00
C ASP A 35 -21.51 4.12 -10.28
N GLY A 36 -20.56 3.98 -9.34
CA GLY A 36 -19.52 2.96 -9.37
C GLY A 36 -18.24 3.33 -10.12
N ALA A 37 -18.05 4.61 -10.48
CA ALA A 37 -16.79 5.05 -11.08
C ALA A 37 -15.69 5.15 -10.00
N ALA A 38 -14.52 4.58 -10.29
CA ALA A 38 -13.35 4.64 -9.40
C ALA A 38 -12.48 5.89 -9.63
N THR A 39 -12.77 6.69 -10.66
CA THR A 39 -11.98 7.86 -11.06
C THR A 39 -12.85 9.00 -11.57
N VAL A 40 -12.44 10.24 -11.30
CA VAL A 40 -12.87 11.45 -12.01
C VAL A 40 -11.65 12.01 -12.71
N ASP A 41 -11.76 12.30 -14.02
CA ASP A 41 -10.64 12.73 -14.86
C ASP A 41 -9.41 11.79 -14.82
N GLY A 42 -9.64 10.49 -14.60
CA GLY A 42 -8.61 9.45 -14.57
C GLY A 42 -7.88 9.27 -13.24
N LEU A 43 -8.24 10.03 -12.20
CA LEU A 43 -7.67 9.94 -10.85
C LEU A 43 -8.75 9.69 -9.79
N SER A 44 -8.38 9.04 -8.69
CA SER A 44 -9.28 8.81 -7.56
C SER A 44 -9.40 10.02 -6.65
N GLY A 45 -8.38 10.90 -6.60
CA GLY A 45 -8.34 12.06 -5.70
C GLY A 45 -9.51 13.03 -5.85
N GLY A 46 -10.11 13.14 -7.04
CA GLY A 46 -11.31 13.98 -7.26
C GLY A 46 -12.59 13.44 -6.63
N LEU A 47 -12.59 12.21 -6.13
CA LEU A 47 -13.70 11.61 -5.38
C LEU A 47 -13.56 11.77 -3.87
N GLY A 48 -12.32 11.90 -3.37
CA GLY A 48 -12.02 11.95 -1.95
C GLY A 48 -11.99 13.38 -1.40
N ASP A 49 -12.22 13.51 -0.11
CA ASP A 49 -12.10 14.74 0.65
C ASP A 49 -11.07 14.58 1.79
N GLU A 50 -10.97 15.57 2.67
CA GLU A 50 -10.04 15.50 3.82
C GLU A 50 -10.36 14.36 4.79
N HIS A 51 -11.63 13.94 4.85
CA HIS A 51 -12.10 12.84 5.69
C HIS A 51 -11.64 11.50 5.13
N ASP A 52 -11.75 11.29 3.82
CA ASP A 52 -11.20 10.13 3.12
C ASP A 52 -9.68 10.04 3.29
N GLN A 53 -8.95 11.16 3.10
CA GLN A 53 -7.50 11.19 3.28
C GLN A 53 -7.06 10.90 4.71
N ARG A 54 -7.81 11.41 5.70
CA ARG A 54 -7.59 11.09 7.11
C ARG A 54 -7.78 9.59 7.35
N LEU A 55 -8.82 9.00 6.80
CA LEU A 55 -9.11 7.57 6.97
C LEU A 55 -8.06 6.69 6.29
N LEU A 56 -7.61 7.05 5.09
CA LEU A 56 -6.52 6.37 4.40
C LEU A 56 -5.24 6.40 5.25
N ARG A 57 -4.85 7.56 5.78
CA ARG A 57 -3.70 7.69 6.70
C ARG A 57 -3.86 6.78 7.92
N VAL A 58 -5.02 6.80 8.59
CA VAL A 58 -5.26 6.00 9.79
C VAL A 58 -5.15 4.52 9.49
N GLN A 59 -5.65 4.05 8.34
CA GLN A 59 -5.57 2.64 7.98
C GLN A 59 -4.15 2.16 7.63
N ARG A 60 -3.23 3.07 7.24
CA ARG A 60 -1.81 2.76 7.05
C ARG A 60 -1.06 2.53 8.38
N LEU A 61 -1.51 3.13 9.48
CA LEU A 61 -0.83 3.07 10.79
C LEU A 61 -0.60 1.65 11.31
N PRO A 62 -1.59 0.73 11.36
CA PRO A 62 -1.37 -0.63 11.87
C PRO A 62 -0.85 -1.61 10.80
N ALA A 63 -0.70 -1.17 9.55
CA ALA A 63 -0.27 -2.03 8.45
C ALA A 63 1.23 -2.35 8.52
N HIS A 64 1.60 -3.59 8.21
CA HIS A 64 3.00 -3.97 8.02
C HIS A 64 3.51 -3.47 6.65
N CYS A 65 2.62 -3.52 5.64
CA CYS A 65 2.90 -3.02 4.32
C CYS A 65 1.68 -2.35 3.68
N VAL A 66 1.97 -1.40 2.79
CA VAL A 66 1.00 -0.81 1.87
C VAL A 66 1.25 -1.41 0.49
N MET A 67 0.23 -2.06 -0.08
CA MET A 67 0.30 -2.73 -1.38
C MET A 67 -0.46 -1.95 -2.44
N VAL A 68 0.19 -1.67 -3.56
CA VAL A 68 -0.41 -0.91 -4.66
C VAL A 68 0.10 -1.40 -6.02
N GLY A 69 -0.77 -1.42 -7.01
CA GLY A 69 -0.41 -1.70 -8.40
C GLY A 69 0.41 -0.56 -9.02
N SER A 70 1.41 -0.89 -9.84
CA SER A 70 2.30 0.12 -10.44
C SER A 70 1.58 1.15 -11.32
N GLY A 71 0.43 0.81 -11.90
CA GLY A 71 -0.37 1.74 -12.70
C GLY A 71 -0.94 2.86 -11.84
N THR A 72 -1.66 2.51 -10.77
CA THR A 72 -2.19 3.47 -9.79
C THR A 72 -1.10 4.27 -9.13
N LEU A 73 -0.02 3.60 -8.70
CA LEU A 73 1.11 4.27 -8.06
C LEU A 73 1.63 5.41 -8.94
N LYS A 74 1.82 5.18 -10.24
CA LYS A 74 2.27 6.20 -11.19
C LYS A 74 1.20 7.27 -11.48
N ALA A 75 -0.04 6.86 -11.71
CA ALA A 75 -1.13 7.78 -12.02
C ALA A 75 -1.36 8.79 -10.89
N GLU A 76 -1.33 8.32 -9.65
CA GLU A 76 -1.55 9.12 -8.44
C GLU A 76 -0.27 9.82 -7.95
N GLY A 77 0.85 9.70 -8.67
CA GLY A 77 2.10 10.40 -8.35
C GLY A 77 2.70 10.05 -6.99
N TYR A 78 2.60 8.78 -6.56
CA TYR A 78 3.08 8.36 -5.25
C TYR A 78 4.58 8.64 -5.09
N GLY A 79 4.93 9.35 -4.03
CA GLY A 79 6.30 9.48 -3.54
C GLY A 79 6.72 8.32 -2.64
N ALA A 80 7.82 8.49 -1.92
CA ALA A 80 8.25 7.52 -0.93
C ALA A 80 7.21 7.31 0.18
N MET A 81 7.01 6.05 0.59
CA MET A 81 6.09 5.69 1.67
C MET A 81 6.63 6.16 3.03
N ARG A 82 6.26 7.39 3.41
CA ARG A 82 6.69 8.06 4.63
C ARG A 82 5.50 8.33 5.53
N MET A 83 5.71 8.10 6.82
CA MET A 83 4.75 8.42 7.88
C MET A 83 5.19 9.73 8.53
N SER A 84 4.25 10.52 9.04
CA SER A 84 4.58 11.71 9.85
C SER A 84 5.36 11.30 11.11
N HIS A 85 6.05 12.24 11.77
CA HIS A 85 6.80 11.93 13.00
C HIS A 85 5.87 11.35 14.09
N ALA A 86 4.69 11.94 14.27
CA ALA A 86 3.70 11.46 15.24
C ALA A 86 3.25 10.02 14.93
N ASP A 87 3.06 9.69 13.65
CA ASP A 87 2.68 8.36 13.20
C ASP A 87 3.81 7.35 13.38
N GLN A 88 5.05 7.75 13.13
CA GLN A 88 6.23 6.92 13.37
C GLN A 88 6.34 6.56 14.86
N GLU A 89 6.20 7.55 15.75
CA GLU A 89 6.21 7.30 17.19
C GLU A 89 5.08 6.37 17.62
N TRP A 90 3.86 6.57 17.09
CA TRP A 90 2.74 5.67 17.36
C TRP A 90 3.09 4.25 16.94
N ARG A 91 3.60 4.04 15.72
CA ARG A 91 3.97 2.73 15.19
C ARG A 91 5.02 2.04 16.05
N VAL A 92 6.10 2.76 16.40
CA VAL A 92 7.17 2.23 17.25
C VAL A 92 6.66 1.85 18.63
N ARG A 93 5.79 2.67 19.25
CA ARG A 93 5.16 2.36 20.54
C ARG A 93 4.28 1.10 20.50
N HIS A 94 3.77 0.74 19.32
CA HIS A 94 2.97 -0.48 19.09
C HIS A 94 3.80 -1.64 18.53
N GLY A 95 5.14 -1.57 18.58
CA GLY A 95 6.03 -2.65 18.15
C GLY A 95 6.16 -2.81 16.62
N LEU A 96 5.75 -1.80 15.85
CA LEU A 96 5.87 -1.78 14.40
C LEU A 96 7.11 -0.99 13.96
N ALA A 97 7.60 -1.27 12.75
CA ALA A 97 8.60 -0.41 12.10
C ALA A 97 8.03 1.00 11.89
N ALA A 98 8.87 2.04 12.00
CA ALA A 98 8.47 3.44 11.90
C ALA A 98 7.70 3.78 10.60
N HIS A 99 8.02 3.08 9.52
CA HIS A 99 7.32 3.18 8.23
C HIS A 99 6.80 1.81 7.80
N PRO A 100 5.63 1.72 7.15
CA PRO A 100 5.21 0.48 6.49
C PRO A 100 6.08 0.22 5.26
N THR A 101 6.23 -1.06 4.91
CA THR A 101 6.91 -1.43 3.67
C THR A 101 6.02 -1.09 2.47
N LEU A 102 6.55 -0.41 1.46
CA LEU A 102 5.86 -0.23 0.18
C LEU A 102 5.97 -1.52 -0.64
N VAL A 103 4.84 -2.08 -1.06
CA VAL A 103 4.77 -3.26 -1.93
C VAL A 103 4.16 -2.84 -3.26
N VAL A 104 4.96 -2.84 -4.32
CA VAL A 104 4.54 -2.47 -5.67
C VAL A 104 4.28 -3.73 -6.48
N VAL A 105 3.04 -3.95 -6.89
CA VAL A 105 2.68 -5.06 -7.78
C VAL A 105 2.79 -4.60 -9.23
N SER A 106 3.71 -5.18 -10.00
CA SER A 106 3.95 -4.81 -11.39
C SER A 106 4.29 -6.02 -12.26
N ASN A 107 3.32 -6.52 -13.01
CA ASN A 107 3.53 -7.71 -13.84
C ASN A 107 4.57 -7.51 -14.95
N ARG A 108 4.66 -6.28 -15.51
CA ARG A 108 5.58 -5.94 -16.60
C ARG A 108 6.75 -5.04 -16.16
N LEU A 109 6.87 -4.78 -14.86
CA LEU A 109 7.85 -3.85 -14.29
C LEU A 109 7.79 -2.49 -15.00
N SER A 110 6.62 -1.86 -14.93
CA SER A 110 6.38 -0.54 -15.52
C SER A 110 6.84 0.61 -14.61
N VAL A 111 7.81 0.34 -13.73
CA VAL A 111 8.45 1.25 -12.78
C VAL A 111 9.96 1.20 -13.04
N GLU A 112 10.66 2.29 -12.75
CA GLU A 112 12.11 2.38 -12.96
C GLU A 112 12.82 2.66 -11.63
N PRO A 113 14.07 2.20 -11.43
CA PRO A 113 14.79 2.37 -10.17
C PRO A 113 14.94 3.82 -9.71
N GLU A 114 14.96 4.76 -10.65
CA GLU A 114 15.11 6.19 -10.42
C GLU A 114 13.80 6.87 -9.97
N ASP A 115 12.67 6.15 -10.02
CA ASP A 115 11.40 6.69 -9.56
C ASP A 115 11.51 7.09 -8.06
N ALA A 116 10.98 8.27 -7.69
CA ALA A 116 11.16 8.87 -6.35
C ALA A 116 10.71 7.95 -5.20
N MET A 117 9.70 7.10 -5.45
CA MET A 117 9.21 6.07 -4.52
C MET A 117 10.30 5.08 -4.07
N PHE A 118 11.35 4.87 -4.86
CA PHE A 118 12.49 4.00 -4.54
C PHE A 118 13.68 4.79 -4.02
N VAL A 119 14.06 5.86 -4.72
CA VAL A 119 15.24 6.68 -4.37
C VAL A 119 15.11 7.28 -2.98
N GLU A 120 13.92 7.74 -2.62
CA GLU A 120 13.66 8.40 -1.35
C GLU A 120 13.01 7.45 -0.32
N ALA A 121 12.98 6.14 -0.57
CA ALA A 121 12.28 5.20 0.30
C ALA A 121 12.93 5.11 1.69
N PRO A 122 12.19 5.35 2.80
CA PRO A 122 12.74 5.18 4.14
C PRO A 122 12.93 3.71 4.54
N VAL A 123 12.22 2.80 3.87
CA VAL A 123 12.31 1.35 4.00
C VAL A 123 12.43 0.79 2.60
N ARG A 124 13.35 -0.16 2.39
CA ARG A 124 13.56 -0.80 1.08
C ARG A 124 12.23 -1.39 0.56
N PRO A 125 11.70 -0.93 -0.58
CA PRO A 125 10.42 -1.41 -1.10
C PRO A 125 10.51 -2.86 -1.57
N VAL A 126 9.36 -3.51 -1.69
CA VAL A 126 9.18 -4.82 -2.34
C VAL A 126 8.51 -4.60 -3.69
N VAL A 127 9.08 -5.13 -4.76
CA VAL A 127 8.47 -5.16 -6.09
C VAL A 127 8.06 -6.58 -6.42
N VAL A 128 6.76 -6.81 -6.57
CA VAL A 128 6.20 -8.12 -6.89
C VAL A 128 5.90 -8.21 -8.39
N THR A 129 6.41 -9.25 -9.03
CA THR A 129 6.32 -9.45 -10.48
C THR A 129 6.16 -10.94 -10.83
N SER A 130 6.23 -11.29 -12.12
CA SER A 130 6.20 -12.68 -12.60
C SER A 130 7.50 -13.09 -13.30
N GLU A 131 7.69 -14.39 -13.53
CA GLU A 131 8.86 -14.93 -14.23
C GLU A 131 8.99 -14.37 -15.65
N ALA A 132 7.85 -14.11 -16.30
CA ALA A 132 7.76 -13.50 -17.62
C ALA A 132 8.25 -12.04 -17.67
N ALA A 133 8.48 -11.40 -16.52
CA ALA A 133 9.05 -10.06 -16.48
C ALA A 133 10.51 -10.07 -16.98
N PRO A 134 10.91 -9.08 -17.81
CA PRO A 134 12.26 -9.04 -18.37
C PRO A 134 13.34 -9.12 -17.28
N VAL A 135 14.28 -10.07 -17.43
CA VAL A 135 15.36 -10.31 -16.45
C VAL A 135 16.14 -9.04 -16.17
N GLY A 136 16.56 -8.31 -17.21
CA GLY A 136 17.30 -7.06 -17.03
C GLY A 136 16.52 -5.95 -16.33
N LYS A 137 15.17 -5.98 -16.33
CA LYS A 137 14.37 -5.06 -15.50
C LYS A 137 14.34 -5.51 -14.04
N ARG A 138 14.26 -6.82 -13.79
CA ARG A 138 14.33 -7.39 -12.43
C ARG A 138 15.67 -7.08 -11.78
N GLU A 139 16.77 -7.25 -12.53
CA GLU A 139 18.13 -6.98 -12.04
C GLU A 139 18.31 -5.51 -11.66
N ARG A 140 17.92 -4.57 -12.54
CA ARG A 140 18.00 -3.13 -12.22
C ARG A 140 17.15 -2.74 -11.00
N LEU A 141 15.93 -3.28 -10.89
CA LEU A 141 15.09 -2.98 -9.73
C LEU A 141 15.61 -3.61 -8.44
N ALA A 142 16.39 -4.69 -8.54
CA ALA A 142 17.02 -5.34 -7.39
C ALA A 142 18.12 -4.47 -6.74
N ASP A 143 18.53 -3.35 -7.35
CA ASP A 143 19.43 -2.39 -6.70
C ASP A 143 18.70 -1.57 -5.62
N VAL A 144 17.45 -1.21 -5.87
CA VAL A 144 16.67 -0.29 -5.02
C VAL A 144 15.50 -0.94 -4.26
N ALA A 145 15.09 -2.14 -4.66
CA ALA A 145 13.99 -2.89 -4.06
C ALA A 145 14.33 -4.37 -3.86
N GLU A 146 13.54 -5.06 -3.05
CA GLU A 146 13.48 -6.52 -3.07
C GLU A 146 12.54 -6.97 -4.18
N VAL A 147 13.05 -7.70 -5.18
CA VAL A 147 12.24 -8.17 -6.31
C VAL A 147 11.75 -9.60 -6.04
N VAL A 148 10.43 -9.75 -5.98
CA VAL A 148 9.75 -11.00 -5.68
C VAL A 148 9.02 -11.51 -6.91
N VAL A 149 9.23 -12.77 -7.26
CA VAL A 149 8.56 -13.43 -8.37
C VAL A 149 7.41 -14.27 -7.83
N ALA A 150 6.17 -13.83 -8.06
CA ALA A 150 4.95 -14.41 -7.51
C ALA A 150 4.03 -14.99 -8.60
N GLY A 151 4.60 -15.64 -9.61
CA GLY A 151 3.85 -16.32 -10.68
C GLY A 151 4.66 -16.42 -11.97
N GLU A 152 4.17 -17.21 -12.93
CA GLU A 152 4.91 -17.53 -14.16
C GLU A 152 4.66 -16.47 -15.25
N ARG A 153 3.44 -16.43 -15.80
CA ARG A 153 3.03 -15.48 -16.86
C ARG A 153 2.45 -14.18 -16.32
N SER A 154 1.87 -14.27 -15.13
CA SER A 154 1.26 -13.16 -14.41
C SER A 154 1.49 -13.32 -12.93
N VAL A 155 1.45 -12.22 -12.18
CA VAL A 155 1.38 -12.25 -10.72
C VAL A 155 0.12 -13.00 -10.28
N PHE A 156 0.24 -13.94 -9.36
CA PHE A 156 -0.87 -14.67 -8.75
C PHE A 156 -1.12 -14.15 -7.33
N PRO A 157 -2.31 -13.57 -7.03
CA PRO A 157 -2.58 -12.94 -5.74
C PRO A 157 -2.29 -13.83 -4.53
N VAL A 158 -2.61 -15.12 -4.60
CA VAL A 158 -2.34 -16.08 -3.52
C VAL A 158 -0.84 -16.14 -3.20
N ARG A 159 0.01 -16.21 -4.23
CA ARG A 159 1.47 -16.22 -4.05
C ARG A 159 1.98 -14.89 -3.50
N VAL A 160 1.38 -13.76 -3.89
CA VAL A 160 1.73 -12.45 -3.29
C VAL A 160 1.52 -12.49 -1.78
N VAL A 161 0.37 -12.97 -1.33
CA VAL A 161 0.05 -13.05 0.11
C VAL A 161 0.99 -14.03 0.83
N GLU A 162 1.32 -15.17 0.22
CA GLU A 162 2.27 -16.14 0.77
C GLU A 162 3.67 -15.54 0.92
N GLU A 163 4.16 -14.84 -0.09
CA GLU A 163 5.47 -14.17 -0.08
C GLU A 163 5.52 -13.04 0.97
N LEU A 164 4.46 -12.24 1.10
CA LEU A 164 4.37 -11.21 2.13
C LEU A 164 4.33 -11.82 3.53
N LYS A 165 3.55 -12.89 3.72
CA LYS A 165 3.50 -13.63 4.99
C LYS A 165 4.86 -14.21 5.37
N ALA A 166 5.60 -14.78 4.42
CA ALA A 166 6.95 -15.32 4.64
C ALA A 166 7.94 -14.26 5.13
N ARG A 167 7.69 -12.98 4.83
CA ARG A 167 8.46 -11.81 5.28
C ARG A 167 7.93 -11.19 6.58
N GLY A 168 6.94 -11.79 7.22
CA GLY A 168 6.27 -11.22 8.40
C GLY A 168 5.31 -10.07 8.07
N LEU A 169 5.07 -9.77 6.80
CA LEU A 169 4.12 -8.74 6.35
C LEU A 169 2.69 -9.31 6.32
N THR A 170 2.18 -9.63 7.50
CA THR A 170 0.87 -10.30 7.67
C THR A 170 -0.32 -9.35 7.68
N HIS A 171 -0.13 -8.06 7.96
CA HIS A 171 -1.19 -7.05 7.91
C HIS A 171 -0.98 -6.17 6.66
N VAL A 172 -1.68 -6.51 5.58
CA VAL A 172 -1.56 -5.85 4.28
C VAL A 172 -2.68 -4.83 4.10
N HIS A 173 -2.34 -3.58 3.85
CA HIS A 173 -3.28 -2.55 3.42
C HIS A 173 -3.12 -2.29 1.91
N GLY A 174 -4.10 -2.68 1.12
CA GLY A 174 -4.10 -2.54 -0.33
C GLY A 174 -4.86 -1.30 -0.79
N GLU A 175 -4.28 -0.55 -1.73
CA GLU A 175 -4.78 0.75 -2.20
C GLU A 175 -5.02 0.76 -3.72
N GLY A 176 -5.34 -0.41 -4.29
CA GLY A 176 -5.58 -0.58 -5.73
C GLY A 176 -4.34 -1.00 -6.54
N GLY A 177 -4.35 -0.92 -7.86
CA GLY A 177 -5.43 -0.47 -8.74
C GLY A 177 -6.29 -1.58 -9.36
N PRO A 178 -7.34 -1.20 -10.12
CA PRO A 178 -8.05 -2.08 -11.05
C PRO A 178 -7.22 -2.49 -12.28
#